data_AF-A0A2V9KG81-F1
#
_entry.id   AF-A0A2V9KG81-F1
#
_cell.length_a   1.000
_cell.length_b   1.000
_cell.length_c   1.000
_cell.angle_alpha   90.00
_cell.angle_beta   90.00
_cell.angle_gamma   90.00
#
_symmetry.space_group_name_H-M   'P 1'
#
loop_
_entity.id
_entity.type
_entity.pdbx_description
1 polymer ?
#
loop_
_entity_poly.entity_id
_entity_poly.type
_entity_poly.pdbx_seq_one_letter_code
_entity_poly.pdbx_strand_id
1 'polypeptide(L)'
;MFSRLGSRLQGATQPLYALRQALVEQGLRITDLVSGNVNEHGIVFPPDLLEEILVESARAARLYAPDPLGRPAAREAVAAYYRAQGIALSAEQILLTPGTSISYWYAFKLAADEGEEVLCPCPSYPLFDYIAALAGVRIVPYRMLEAAGWEIDLDQLDASVSTRTRALVVISPHNPTGHVVSAAALAGIAEIARRHDLVIIADEVFGDFLLTPGILPRPAAGDAPLVLTLNGFSKMLALPGMKLGWMAASGDAARVGEAMRALELISDTFLPVNEIVQAAVAALLDRGRDFRQSYAREIRARYRTARALLSGSPAFGFVEPQGGFYLTLELRADTFLPVNEIVQAAVAALLDRGTDFRQSFAREIRARYRTARALLSGSPAFGFVEPQGGFYLTLELRGMAEQAAAEALLREGILVHPGSFYDIGPDHLVLAFVQEPELQAEAYARLRRRLER
;
A
#
# COMPACT_ATOMS: atom_id res chain seq x y z
N MET A 1 -4.41 -17.45 -25.85
CA MET A 1 -5.28 -16.36 -25.33
C MET A 1 -5.63 -16.73 -23.90
N PHE A 2 -5.19 -15.97 -22.90
CA PHE A 2 -5.49 -16.27 -21.49
C PHE A 2 -6.89 -15.75 -21.10
N SER A 3 -7.45 -16.25 -20.00
CA SER A 3 -8.71 -15.70 -19.45
C SER A 3 -8.52 -14.24 -19.04
N ARG A 4 -9.62 -13.47 -18.97
CA ARG A 4 -9.57 -12.06 -18.50
C ARG A 4 -8.93 -11.94 -17.11
N LEU A 5 -9.22 -12.90 -16.23
CA LEU A 5 -8.59 -13.00 -14.91
C LEU A 5 -7.08 -13.27 -15.04
N GLY A 6 -6.68 -14.27 -15.82
CA GLY A 6 -5.26 -14.59 -16.04
C GLY A 6 -4.46 -13.44 -16.65
N SER A 7 -5.07 -12.66 -17.54
CA SER A 7 -4.44 -11.44 -18.09
C SER A 7 -4.32 -10.30 -17.07
N ARG A 8 -5.30 -10.15 -16.16
CA ARG A 8 -5.23 -9.14 -15.07
C ARG A 8 -4.27 -9.53 -13.94
N LEU A 9 -4.04 -10.83 -13.75
CA LEU A 9 -3.09 -11.37 -12.77
C LEU A 9 -1.63 -11.31 -13.24
N GLN A 10 -1.35 -10.75 -14.41
CA GLN A 10 -0.01 -10.30 -14.80
C GLN A 10 0.34 -9.10 -13.92
N GLY A 11 0.63 -9.36 -12.65
CA GLY A 11 0.96 -8.33 -11.67
C GLY A 11 2.07 -7.45 -12.22
N ALA A 12 1.93 -6.13 -12.08
CA ALA A 12 3.05 -5.25 -12.30
C ALA A 12 4.17 -5.70 -11.36
N THR A 13 5.27 -6.22 -11.89
CA THR A 13 6.47 -6.48 -11.08
C THR A 13 6.82 -5.14 -10.44
N GLN A 14 6.64 -5.03 -9.13
CA GLN A 14 6.97 -3.81 -8.40
C GLN A 14 8.39 -3.38 -8.80
N PRO A 15 8.59 -2.17 -9.34
CA PRO A 15 9.89 -1.76 -9.90
C PRO A 15 11.06 -1.94 -8.92
N LEU A 16 10.77 -1.84 -7.62
CA LEU A 16 11.74 -2.07 -6.55
C LEU A 16 12.28 -3.51 -6.53
N TYR A 17 11.47 -4.54 -6.78
CA TYR A 17 11.95 -5.92 -6.82
C TYR A 17 12.76 -6.22 -8.08
N ALA A 18 12.41 -5.61 -9.22
CA ALA A 18 13.23 -5.67 -10.42
C ALA A 18 14.61 -5.02 -10.21
N LEU A 19 14.64 -3.84 -9.58
CA LEU A 19 15.88 -3.16 -9.20
C LEU A 19 16.69 -3.98 -8.20
N ARG A 20 16.05 -4.55 -7.16
CA ARG A 20 16.69 -5.43 -6.19
C ARG A 20 17.40 -6.59 -6.92
N GLN A 21 16.71 -7.27 -7.83
CA GLN A 21 17.27 -8.39 -8.58
C GLN A 21 18.49 -7.95 -9.40
N ALA A 22 18.39 -6.84 -10.14
CA ALA A 22 19.50 -6.29 -10.93
C ALA A 22 20.71 -5.92 -10.06
N LEU A 23 20.50 -5.33 -8.88
CA LEU A 23 21.57 -4.98 -7.95
C LEU A 23 22.23 -6.23 -7.32
N VAL A 24 21.46 -7.27 -7.02
CA VAL A 24 21.99 -8.57 -6.56
C VAL A 24 22.85 -9.23 -7.65
N GLU A 25 22.39 -9.21 -8.90
CA GLU A 25 23.14 -9.72 -10.05
C GLU A 25 24.45 -8.96 -10.29
N GLN A 26 24.49 -7.67 -9.93
CA GLN A 26 25.70 -6.84 -9.92
C GLN A 26 26.61 -7.09 -8.69
N GLY A 27 26.25 -8.02 -7.81
CA GLY A 27 27.02 -8.39 -6.62
C GLY A 27 26.79 -7.49 -5.40
N LEU A 28 25.78 -6.60 -5.42
CA LEU A 28 25.45 -5.80 -4.24
C LEU A 28 24.78 -6.67 -3.18
N ARG A 29 25.31 -6.62 -1.95
CA ARG A 29 24.67 -7.25 -0.80
C ARG A 29 23.50 -6.39 -0.32
N ILE A 30 22.29 -6.92 -0.43
CA ILE A 30 21.06 -6.26 0.04
C ILE A 30 20.61 -6.89 1.35
N THR A 31 20.42 -6.06 2.37
CA THR A 31 19.72 -6.46 3.61
C THR A 31 18.22 -6.32 3.39
N ASP A 32 17.51 -7.44 3.34
CA ASP A 32 16.05 -7.46 3.19
C ASP A 32 15.38 -7.24 4.56
N LEU A 33 14.74 -6.09 4.74
CA LEU A 33 13.98 -5.73 5.94
C LEU A 33 12.47 -5.89 5.75
N VAL A 34 12.04 -6.44 4.61
CA VAL A 34 10.62 -6.63 4.26
C VAL A 34 10.22 -8.10 4.40
N SER A 35 11.14 -9.02 4.12
CA SER A 35 10.91 -10.46 4.19
C SER A 35 10.32 -10.85 5.55
N GLY A 36 9.10 -11.37 5.52
CA GLY A 36 8.48 -11.98 6.70
C GLY A 36 8.98 -13.39 6.98
N ASN A 37 9.99 -13.89 6.26
CA ASN A 37 10.55 -15.23 6.43
C ASN A 37 11.57 -15.26 7.57
N VAL A 38 11.08 -15.55 8.77
CA VAL A 38 11.88 -15.49 10.01
C VAL A 38 13.06 -16.48 10.03
N ASN A 39 13.01 -17.54 9.21
CA ASN A 39 14.10 -18.51 9.06
C ASN A 39 15.37 -17.87 8.47
N GLU A 40 15.23 -16.91 7.56
CA GLU A 40 16.36 -16.14 7.00
C GLU A 40 17.01 -15.20 8.02
N HIS A 41 16.33 -14.97 9.15
CA HIS A 41 16.76 -14.08 10.23
C HIS A 41 17.16 -14.84 11.50
N GLY A 42 17.52 -16.12 11.35
CA GLY A 42 18.05 -16.96 12.42
C GLY A 42 17.03 -17.49 13.42
N ILE A 43 15.72 -17.27 13.19
CA ILE A 43 14.66 -17.85 14.01
C ILE A 43 14.21 -19.15 13.34
N VAL A 44 14.59 -20.27 13.94
CA VAL A 44 14.30 -21.61 13.42
C VAL A 44 13.72 -22.45 14.55
N PHE A 45 12.61 -23.14 14.27
CA PHE A 45 12.07 -24.14 15.18
C PHE A 45 13.15 -25.21 15.46
N PRO A 46 13.30 -25.75 16.69
CA PRO A 46 14.39 -26.67 17.02
C PRO A 46 14.46 -27.85 16.03
N PRO A 47 15.55 -28.00 15.24
CA PRO A 47 15.58 -28.96 14.14
C PRO A 47 15.39 -30.41 14.59
N ASP A 48 16.06 -30.84 15.65
CA ASP A 48 15.97 -32.21 16.17
C ASP A 48 14.53 -32.54 16.63
N LEU A 49 13.88 -31.57 17.29
CA LEU A 49 12.49 -31.72 17.73
C LEU A 49 11.54 -31.79 16.52
N LEU A 50 11.76 -30.97 15.49
CA LEU A 50 10.96 -31.01 14.28
C LEU A 50 11.10 -32.36 13.57
N GLU A 51 12.33 -32.85 13.43
CA GLU A 51 12.63 -34.15 12.81
C GLU A 51 11.93 -35.28 13.55
N GLU A 52 12.07 -35.33 14.88
CA GLU A 52 11.43 -36.34 15.72
C GLU A 52 9.91 -36.35 15.53
N ILE A 53 9.27 -35.17 15.62
CA ILE A 53 7.82 -35.02 15.42
C ILE A 53 7.41 -35.48 14.01
N LEU A 54 8.16 -35.10 12.98
CA LEU A 54 7.83 -35.47 11.59
C LEU A 54 7.99 -36.97 11.33
N VAL A 55 9.00 -37.61 11.91
CA VAL A 55 9.20 -39.06 11.82
C VAL A 55 8.05 -39.82 12.51
N GLU A 56 7.66 -39.40 13.71
CA GLU A 56 6.50 -39.96 14.42
C GLU A 56 5.21 -39.77 13.61
N SER A 57 5.01 -38.57 13.06
CA SER A 57 3.84 -38.20 12.28
C SER A 57 3.76 -38.98 10.97
N ALA A 58 4.89 -39.20 10.29
CA ALA A 58 4.96 -40.01 9.08
C ALA A 58 4.57 -41.47 9.35
N ARG A 59 4.97 -42.02 10.51
CA ARG A 59 4.54 -43.36 10.95
C ARG A 59 3.04 -43.41 11.23
N ALA A 60 2.49 -42.37 11.87
CA ALA A 60 1.06 -42.25 12.17
C ALA A 60 0.17 -41.98 10.95
N ALA A 61 0.73 -41.38 9.90
CA ALA A 61 0.07 -41.05 8.63
C ALA A 61 0.37 -42.07 7.50
N ARG A 62 0.92 -43.24 7.84
CA ARG A 62 1.34 -44.27 6.88
C ARG A 62 0.21 -44.81 5.98
N LEU A 63 -1.04 -44.71 6.45
CA LEU A 63 -2.23 -45.05 5.70
C LEU A 63 -3.04 -43.78 5.51
N TYR A 64 -3.43 -43.52 4.26
CA TYR A 64 -4.28 -42.39 3.93
C TYR A 64 -5.70 -42.61 4.47
N ALA A 65 -6.17 -41.68 5.29
CA ALA A 65 -7.48 -41.69 5.91
C ALA A 65 -8.02 -40.26 5.95
N PRO A 66 -8.45 -39.71 4.79
CA PRO A 66 -8.82 -38.30 4.70
C PRO A 66 -10.06 -38.00 5.54
N ASP A 67 -9.98 -36.91 6.28
CA ASP A 67 -11.12 -36.20 6.87
C ASP A 67 -11.13 -34.81 6.19
N PRO A 68 -12.21 -34.38 5.53
CA PRO A 68 -12.26 -33.10 4.85
C PRO A 68 -12.00 -31.90 5.76
N LEU A 69 -12.38 -31.99 7.04
CA LEU A 69 -12.08 -30.95 8.03
C LEU A 69 -10.65 -31.06 8.57
N GLY A 70 -10.01 -32.20 8.33
CA GLY A 70 -8.70 -32.58 8.82
C GLY A 70 -8.77 -33.51 10.02
N ARG A 71 -7.65 -34.18 10.34
CA ARG A 71 -7.57 -35.24 11.36
C ARG A 71 -8.19 -34.79 12.70
N PRO A 72 -9.11 -35.58 13.30
CA PRO A 72 -9.78 -35.20 14.55
C PRO A 72 -8.84 -34.81 15.69
N ALA A 73 -7.75 -35.57 15.90
CA ALA A 73 -6.75 -35.26 16.93
C ALA A 73 -6.03 -33.92 16.71
N ALA A 74 -5.86 -33.51 15.45
CA ALA A 74 -5.27 -32.23 15.11
C ALA A 74 -6.23 -31.07 15.39
N ARG A 75 -7.50 -31.23 15.00
CA ARG A 75 -8.57 -30.25 15.29
C ARG A 75 -8.77 -30.07 16.79
N GLU A 76 -8.76 -31.16 17.57
CA GLU A 76 -8.87 -31.11 19.02
C GLU A 76 -7.68 -30.37 19.68
N ALA A 77 -6.46 -30.55 19.16
CA ALA A 77 -5.30 -29.81 19.64
C ALA A 77 -5.42 -28.30 19.36
N VAL A 78 -5.95 -27.91 18.20
CA VAL A 78 -6.24 -26.51 17.88
C VAL A 78 -7.35 -25.96 18.79
N ALA A 79 -8.42 -26.71 19.03
CA ALA A 79 -9.48 -26.34 19.97
C ALA A 79 -8.91 -26.11 21.39
N ALA A 80 -8.04 -27.02 21.85
CA ALA A 80 -7.37 -26.90 23.15
C ALA A 80 -6.47 -25.65 23.23
N TYR A 81 -5.78 -25.28 22.15
CA TYR A 81 -4.99 -24.04 22.07
C TYR A 81 -5.85 -22.79 22.29
N TYR A 82 -7.06 -22.75 21.73
CA TYR A 82 -7.99 -21.64 21.93
C TYR A 82 -8.66 -21.66 23.32
N ARG A 83 -9.05 -22.84 23.83
CA ARG A 83 -9.62 -22.98 25.18
C ARG A 83 -8.65 -22.53 26.27
N ALA A 84 -7.35 -22.81 26.11
CA ALA A 84 -6.31 -22.33 27.01
C ALA A 84 -6.20 -20.78 27.06
N GLN A 85 -6.81 -20.10 26.09
CA GLN A 85 -6.86 -18.64 25.98
C GLN A 85 -8.25 -18.07 26.26
N GLY A 86 -9.15 -18.90 26.82
CA GLY A 86 -10.51 -18.47 27.20
C GLY A 86 -11.52 -18.47 26.05
N ILE A 87 -11.19 -19.02 24.88
CA ILE A 87 -12.11 -19.13 23.74
C ILE A 87 -12.70 -20.54 23.69
N ALA A 88 -14.01 -20.65 23.89
CA ALA A 88 -14.72 -21.92 23.85
C ALA A 88 -14.96 -22.39 22.41
N LEU A 89 -14.09 -23.28 21.93
CA LEU A 89 -14.21 -23.95 20.63
C LEU A 89 -14.16 -25.47 20.78
N SER A 90 -14.93 -26.14 19.93
CA SER A 90 -14.91 -27.59 19.74
C SER A 90 -14.13 -27.97 18.48
N ALA A 91 -13.73 -29.24 18.35
CA ALA A 91 -13.01 -29.73 17.18
C ALA A 91 -13.87 -29.67 15.91
N GLU A 92 -15.19 -29.75 16.03
CA GLU A 92 -16.19 -29.70 14.95
C GLU A 92 -16.29 -28.31 14.31
N GLN A 93 -15.77 -27.28 15.00
CA GLN A 93 -15.76 -25.90 14.54
C GLN A 93 -14.46 -25.52 13.81
N ILE A 94 -13.59 -26.49 13.54
CA ILE A 94 -12.24 -26.25 13.02
C ILE A 94 -12.06 -26.98 11.70
N LEU A 95 -11.54 -26.27 10.70
CA LEU A 95 -11.08 -26.81 9.43
C LEU A 95 -9.57 -26.54 9.30
N LEU A 96 -8.77 -27.57 9.03
CA LEU A 96 -7.37 -27.41 8.67
C LEU A 96 -7.24 -26.98 7.20
N THR A 97 -6.28 -26.10 6.91
CA THR A 97 -6.05 -25.56 5.56
C THR A 97 -4.57 -25.56 5.18
N PRO A 98 -4.23 -25.52 3.87
CA PRO A 98 -2.86 -25.39 3.35
C PRO A 98 -2.23 -23.99 3.58
N GLY A 99 -2.17 -23.56 4.84
CA GLY A 99 -1.79 -22.22 5.24
C GLY A 99 -2.93 -21.21 5.09
N THR A 100 -2.75 -20.05 5.71
CA THR A 100 -3.82 -19.03 5.82
C THR A 100 -4.21 -18.39 4.50
N SER A 101 -3.34 -18.39 3.48
CA SER A 101 -3.70 -17.91 2.14
C SER A 101 -4.87 -18.66 1.51
N ILE A 102 -4.96 -19.98 1.74
CA ILE A 102 -6.12 -20.78 1.30
C ILE A 102 -7.30 -20.56 2.24
N SER A 103 -7.07 -20.37 3.54
CA SER A 103 -8.14 -19.98 4.47
C SER A 103 -8.87 -18.70 4.03
N TYR A 104 -8.13 -17.70 3.54
CA TYR A 104 -8.74 -16.49 2.96
C TYR A 104 -9.60 -16.81 1.74
N TRP A 105 -9.09 -17.62 0.83
CA TRP A 105 -9.84 -18.00 -0.37
C TRP A 105 -11.13 -18.75 -0.02
N TYR A 106 -11.08 -19.69 0.94
CA TYR A 106 -12.26 -20.36 1.48
C TYR A 106 -13.23 -19.39 2.17
N ALA A 107 -12.72 -18.47 3.00
CA ALA A 107 -13.55 -17.49 3.68
C ALA A 107 -14.28 -16.57 2.69
N PHE A 108 -13.59 -16.10 1.64
CA PHE A 108 -14.21 -15.28 0.60
C PHE A 108 -15.24 -16.06 -0.22
N LYS A 109 -14.94 -17.30 -0.59
CA LYS A 109 -15.90 -18.17 -1.32
C LYS A 109 -17.10 -18.58 -0.48
N LEU A 110 -16.93 -18.71 0.82
CA LEU A 110 -18.03 -18.98 1.74
C LEU A 110 -18.93 -17.75 1.93
N ALA A 111 -18.32 -16.57 2.08
CA ALA A 111 -19.05 -15.38 2.50
C ALA A 111 -19.68 -14.58 1.35
N ALA A 112 -19.14 -14.64 0.13
CA ALA A 112 -19.52 -13.72 -0.94
C ALA A 112 -19.60 -14.39 -2.32
N ASP A 113 -20.60 -13.96 -3.11
CA ASP A 113 -20.74 -14.30 -4.52
C ASP A 113 -19.79 -13.45 -5.41
N GLU A 114 -19.71 -13.82 -6.69
CA GLU A 114 -18.94 -13.08 -7.70
C GLU A 114 -19.40 -11.61 -7.79
N GLY A 115 -18.48 -10.68 -7.60
CA GLY A 115 -18.70 -9.24 -7.65
C GLY A 115 -19.28 -8.61 -6.39
N GLU A 116 -19.52 -9.40 -5.34
CA GLU A 116 -19.86 -8.91 -4.00
C GLU A 116 -18.62 -8.41 -3.25
N GLU A 117 -18.85 -7.71 -2.14
CA GLU A 117 -17.83 -6.92 -1.46
C GLU A 117 -17.40 -7.52 -0.13
N VAL A 118 -16.09 -7.45 0.10
CA VAL A 118 -15.46 -7.70 1.39
C VAL A 118 -14.74 -6.44 1.84
N LEU A 119 -15.08 -5.93 3.03
CA LEU A 119 -14.41 -4.78 3.61
C LEU A 119 -13.03 -5.21 4.16
N CYS A 120 -11.96 -4.47 3.86
CA CYS A 120 -10.62 -4.76 4.35
C CYS A 120 -9.94 -3.50 4.92
N PRO A 121 -9.06 -3.61 5.92
CA PRO A 121 -8.34 -2.46 6.46
C PRO A 121 -7.43 -1.85 5.39
N CYS A 122 -7.28 -0.52 5.43
CA CYS A 122 -6.30 0.22 4.65
C CYS A 122 -5.42 1.05 5.59
N PRO A 123 -4.08 0.86 5.61
CA PRO A 123 -3.29 -0.07 4.77
C PRO A 123 -3.61 -1.55 5.02
N SER A 124 -3.27 -2.44 4.09
CA SER A 124 -3.59 -3.89 4.17
C SER A 124 -2.46 -4.81 3.79
N TYR A 125 -2.69 -6.12 3.94
CA TYR A 125 -1.81 -7.17 3.44
C TYR A 125 -1.88 -7.27 1.90
N PRO A 126 -0.77 -7.07 1.15
CA PRO A 126 -0.81 -6.93 -0.31
C PRO A 126 -1.36 -8.13 -1.10
N LEU A 127 -1.43 -9.33 -0.51
CA LEU A 127 -1.95 -10.51 -1.22
C LEU A 127 -3.48 -10.55 -1.27
N PHE A 128 -4.19 -9.72 -0.50
CA PHE A 128 -5.65 -9.72 -0.50
C PHE A 128 -6.25 -9.42 -1.87
N ASP A 129 -5.70 -8.46 -2.62
CA ASP A 129 -6.22 -8.11 -3.94
C ASP A 129 -6.15 -9.30 -4.91
N TYR A 130 -5.07 -10.08 -4.84
CA TYR A 130 -4.90 -11.28 -5.68
C TYR A 130 -5.82 -12.42 -5.23
N ILE A 131 -5.91 -12.68 -3.93
CA ILE A 131 -6.76 -13.75 -3.39
C ILE A 131 -8.24 -13.41 -3.64
N ALA A 132 -8.64 -12.16 -3.46
CA ALA A 132 -9.98 -11.66 -3.75
C ALA A 132 -10.30 -11.77 -5.24
N ALA A 133 -9.39 -11.35 -6.13
CA ALA A 133 -9.57 -11.50 -7.57
C ALA A 133 -9.72 -12.98 -7.99
N LEU A 134 -8.96 -13.89 -7.38
CA LEU A 134 -9.09 -15.34 -7.59
C LEU A 134 -10.39 -15.92 -6.99
N ALA A 135 -10.90 -15.30 -5.93
CA ALA A 135 -12.19 -15.65 -5.33
C ALA A 135 -13.37 -15.00 -6.07
N GLY A 136 -13.15 -14.05 -6.97
CA GLY A 136 -14.21 -13.33 -7.69
C GLY A 136 -14.85 -12.20 -6.87
N VAL A 137 -14.26 -11.81 -5.75
CA VAL A 137 -14.82 -10.82 -4.82
C VAL A 137 -14.12 -9.47 -4.95
N ARG A 138 -14.84 -8.39 -4.62
CA ARG A 138 -14.31 -7.02 -4.62
C ARG A 138 -13.87 -6.63 -3.21
N ILE A 139 -12.61 -6.22 -3.05
CA ILE A 139 -12.16 -5.58 -1.82
C ILE A 139 -12.62 -4.12 -1.80
N VAL A 140 -13.20 -3.70 -0.67
CA VAL A 140 -13.54 -2.31 -0.38
C VAL A 140 -12.74 -1.89 0.86
N PRO A 141 -11.84 -0.89 0.75
CA PRO A 141 -11.02 -0.51 1.89
C PRO A 141 -11.82 0.28 2.94
N TYR A 142 -11.58 -0.01 4.22
CA TYR A 142 -11.97 0.85 5.34
C TYR A 142 -10.74 1.47 6.01
N ARG A 143 -10.91 2.64 6.60
CA ARG A 143 -9.82 3.49 7.09
C ARG A 143 -9.31 3.04 8.45
N MET A 144 -7.98 3.06 8.60
CA MET A 144 -7.31 3.05 9.90
C MET A 144 -6.72 4.42 10.18
N LEU A 145 -6.83 4.89 11.42
CA LEU A 145 -6.48 6.24 11.84
C LEU A 145 -5.06 6.26 12.44
N GLU A 146 -4.04 6.54 11.62
CA GLU A 146 -2.64 6.62 12.06
C GLU A 146 -2.46 7.54 13.28
N ALA A 147 -3.04 8.76 13.23
CA ALA A 147 -2.99 9.73 14.32
C ALA A 147 -3.63 9.25 15.63
N ALA A 148 -4.49 8.24 15.57
CA ALA A 148 -5.12 7.60 16.72
C ALA A 148 -4.51 6.23 17.02
N GLY A 149 -3.26 5.99 16.66
CA GLY A 149 -2.60 4.72 16.96
C GLY A 149 -2.96 3.58 16.00
N TRP A 150 -3.37 3.93 14.77
CA TRP A 150 -3.94 3.01 13.78
C TRP A 150 -5.25 2.34 14.20
N GLU A 151 -6.02 2.94 15.10
CA GLU A 151 -7.36 2.45 15.44
C GLU A 151 -8.27 2.37 14.20
N ILE A 152 -9.20 1.42 14.22
CA ILE A 152 -10.20 1.25 13.16
C ILE A 152 -11.22 2.39 13.26
N ASP A 153 -11.45 3.09 12.15
CA ASP A 153 -12.49 4.10 12.05
C ASP A 153 -13.87 3.44 11.91
N LEU A 154 -14.53 3.18 13.04
CA LEU A 154 -15.82 2.47 13.07
C LEU A 154 -16.93 3.21 12.31
N ASP A 155 -16.92 4.55 12.34
CA ASP A 155 -17.91 5.36 11.63
C ASP A 155 -17.72 5.23 10.11
N GLN A 156 -16.47 5.32 9.64
CA GLN A 156 -16.17 5.13 8.22
C GLN A 156 -16.37 3.67 7.79
N LEU A 157 -16.09 2.70 8.66
CA LEU A 157 -16.36 1.28 8.41
C LEU A 157 -17.85 1.05 8.19
N ASP A 158 -18.71 1.55 9.09
CA ASP A 158 -20.17 1.43 8.95
C ASP A 158 -20.68 2.14 7.68
N ALA A 159 -20.17 3.35 7.41
CA ALA A 159 -20.51 4.10 6.20
C ALA A 159 -20.03 3.43 4.89
N SER A 160 -19.07 2.51 4.96
CA SER A 160 -18.57 1.78 3.79
C SER A 160 -19.42 0.55 3.45
N VAL A 161 -20.34 0.15 4.33
CA VAL A 161 -21.24 -0.98 4.09
C VAL A 161 -22.23 -0.60 2.99
N SER A 162 -22.30 -1.43 1.95
CA SER A 162 -23.27 -1.33 0.87
C SER A 162 -24.18 -2.56 0.85
N THR A 163 -25.21 -2.54 -0.01
CA THR A 163 -26.08 -3.72 -0.22
C THR A 163 -25.34 -4.93 -0.79
N ARG A 164 -24.12 -4.75 -1.30
CA ARG A 164 -23.25 -5.81 -1.82
C ARG A 164 -22.21 -6.30 -0.81
N THR A 165 -22.10 -5.67 0.35
CA THR A 165 -21.16 -6.08 1.39
C THR A 165 -21.64 -7.35 2.07
N ARG A 166 -20.73 -8.32 2.24
CA ARG A 166 -21.04 -9.61 2.89
C ARG A 166 -20.10 -9.96 4.03
N ALA A 167 -18.88 -9.46 3.99
CA ALA A 167 -17.89 -9.74 5.02
C ALA A 167 -17.00 -8.54 5.28
N LEU A 168 -16.33 -8.58 6.43
CA LEU A 168 -15.26 -7.67 6.78
C LEU A 168 -14.07 -8.44 7.36
N VAL A 169 -12.86 -8.07 6.95
CA VAL A 169 -11.62 -8.66 7.44
C VAL A 169 -11.12 -7.81 8.60
N VAL A 170 -10.79 -8.46 9.72
CA VAL A 170 -10.12 -7.85 10.87
C VAL A 170 -8.78 -8.54 11.05
N ILE A 171 -7.67 -7.79 11.00
CA ILE A 171 -6.33 -8.36 11.22
C ILE A 171 -5.82 -7.83 12.56
N SER A 172 -5.54 -8.74 13.51
CA SER A 172 -5.09 -8.37 14.86
C SER A 172 -4.17 -9.44 15.45
N PRO A 173 -2.88 -9.13 15.72
CA PRO A 173 -2.16 -7.90 15.39
C PRO A 173 -2.06 -7.62 13.88
N HIS A 174 -2.23 -6.35 13.51
CA HIS A 174 -2.32 -5.89 12.14
C HIS A 174 -0.95 -5.83 11.44
N ASN A 175 -0.87 -6.32 10.21
CA ASN A 175 0.27 -6.13 9.30
C ASN A 175 -0.13 -5.07 8.26
N PRO A 176 0.56 -3.92 8.15
CA PRO A 176 1.94 -3.65 8.62
C PRO A 176 2.07 -2.80 9.90
N THR A 177 0.97 -2.39 10.51
CA THR A 177 1.00 -1.31 11.54
C THR A 177 1.35 -1.80 12.94
N GLY A 178 1.19 -3.10 13.21
CA GLY A 178 1.32 -3.69 14.54
C GLY A 178 0.20 -3.34 15.51
N HIS A 179 -0.88 -2.70 15.03
CA HIS A 179 -2.06 -2.37 15.82
C HIS A 179 -2.76 -3.64 16.32
N VAL A 180 -3.23 -3.63 17.56
CA VAL A 180 -4.04 -4.70 18.15
C VAL A 180 -5.42 -4.14 18.46
N VAL A 181 -6.44 -4.70 17.81
CA VAL A 181 -7.81 -4.20 17.93
C VAL A 181 -8.31 -4.40 19.36
N SER A 182 -8.75 -3.30 19.98
CA SER A 182 -9.22 -3.31 21.36
C SER A 182 -10.55 -4.07 21.52
N ALA A 183 -10.85 -4.56 22.72
CA ALA A 183 -12.13 -5.21 23.01
C ALA A 183 -13.33 -4.29 22.74
N ALA A 184 -13.19 -2.99 22.99
CA ALA A 184 -14.23 -2.00 22.70
C ALA A 184 -14.47 -1.83 21.19
N ALA A 185 -13.39 -1.74 20.41
CA ALA A 185 -13.50 -1.69 18.95
C ALA A 185 -14.09 -2.98 18.37
N LEU A 186 -13.71 -4.15 18.90
CA LEU A 186 -14.29 -5.43 18.52
C LEU A 186 -15.80 -5.50 18.80
N ALA A 187 -16.27 -4.96 19.92
CA ALA A 187 -17.70 -4.87 20.20
C ALA A 187 -18.43 -3.96 19.18
N GLY A 188 -17.83 -2.84 18.80
CA GLY A 188 -18.36 -1.98 17.73
C GLY A 188 -18.43 -2.69 16.38
N ILE A 189 -17.40 -3.46 16.03
CA ILE A 189 -17.37 -4.27 14.80
C ILE A 189 -18.43 -5.37 14.84
N ALA A 190 -18.60 -6.05 15.98
CA ALA A 190 -19.64 -7.08 16.15
C ALA A 190 -21.04 -6.48 15.97
N GLU A 191 -21.29 -5.28 16.50
CA GLU A 191 -22.57 -4.58 16.32
C GLU A 191 -22.83 -4.18 14.86
N ILE A 192 -21.81 -3.69 14.13
CA ILE A 192 -21.91 -3.43 12.69
C ILE A 192 -22.22 -4.73 11.95
N ALA A 193 -21.49 -5.81 12.22
CA ALA A 193 -21.69 -7.10 11.59
C ALA A 193 -23.10 -7.64 11.85
N ARG A 194 -23.64 -7.49 13.05
CA ARG A 194 -24.99 -7.91 13.41
C ARG A 194 -26.08 -7.09 12.70
N ARG A 195 -25.90 -5.77 12.60
CA ARG A 195 -26.88 -4.87 11.92
C ARG A 195 -26.98 -5.14 10.43
N HIS A 196 -25.86 -5.47 9.79
CA HIS A 196 -25.77 -5.63 8.34
C HIS A 196 -25.64 -7.08 7.87
N ASP A 197 -25.74 -8.02 8.81
CA ASP A 197 -25.60 -9.46 8.59
C ASP A 197 -24.27 -9.88 7.91
N LEU A 198 -23.16 -9.33 8.40
CA LEU A 198 -21.82 -9.55 7.83
C LEU A 198 -21.08 -10.68 8.54
N VAL A 199 -20.28 -11.42 7.78
CA VAL A 199 -19.28 -12.36 8.30
C VAL A 199 -18.01 -11.61 8.71
N ILE A 200 -17.49 -11.88 9.90
CA ILE A 200 -16.17 -11.38 10.32
C ILE A 200 -15.11 -12.42 9.98
N ILE A 201 -14.11 -12.03 9.19
CA ILE A 201 -12.93 -12.85 8.90
C ILE A 201 -11.78 -12.31 9.76
N ALA A 202 -11.39 -13.05 10.80
CA ALA A 202 -10.41 -12.59 11.78
C ALA A 202 -9.04 -13.22 11.50
N ASP A 203 -8.06 -12.45 11.03
CA ASP A 203 -6.67 -12.90 10.89
C ASP A 203 -5.89 -12.66 12.18
N GLU A 204 -5.50 -13.76 12.81
CA GLU A 204 -4.79 -13.81 14.08
C GLU A 204 -3.42 -14.48 13.95
N VAL A 205 -2.80 -14.51 12.74
CA VAL A 205 -1.48 -15.15 12.51
C VAL A 205 -0.38 -14.60 13.41
N PHE A 206 -0.51 -13.35 13.87
CA PHE A 206 0.44 -12.72 14.79
C PHE A 206 0.01 -12.79 16.26
N GLY A 207 -1.06 -13.53 16.60
CA GLY A 207 -1.70 -13.48 17.91
C GLY A 207 -0.82 -13.85 19.11
N ASP A 208 0.19 -14.69 18.91
CA ASP A 208 1.17 -15.05 19.95
C ASP A 208 2.28 -13.99 20.17
N PHE A 209 2.33 -12.95 19.34
CA PHE A 209 3.43 -11.98 19.28
C PHE A 209 3.01 -10.58 19.73
N LEU A 210 2.40 -10.50 20.90
CA LEU A 210 2.14 -9.22 21.57
C LEU A 210 3.44 -8.60 22.11
N LEU A 211 3.59 -7.30 21.87
CA LEU A 211 4.68 -6.47 22.37
C LEU A 211 4.33 -5.84 23.73
N THR A 212 3.04 -5.72 24.03
CA THR A 212 2.51 -5.28 25.32
C THR A 212 2.03 -6.48 26.16
N PRO A 213 2.04 -6.39 27.50
CA PRO A 213 1.47 -7.43 28.35
C PRO A 213 -0.05 -7.53 28.14
N GLY A 214 -0.57 -8.77 28.09
CA GLY A 214 -2.01 -9.00 27.98
C GLY A 214 -2.33 -10.28 27.22
N ILE A 215 -3.63 -10.52 27.04
CA ILE A 215 -4.17 -11.55 26.16
C ILE A 215 -4.78 -10.82 24.97
N LEU A 216 -4.61 -11.38 23.77
CA LEU A 216 -5.18 -10.83 22.54
C LEU A 216 -6.72 -10.78 22.67
N PRO A 217 -7.37 -9.61 22.51
CA PRO A 217 -8.82 -9.53 22.31
C PRO A 217 -9.18 -10.19 20.97
N ARG A 218 -10.18 -11.08 20.97
CA ARG A 218 -10.55 -11.88 19.79
C ARG A 218 -12.03 -11.68 19.44
N PRO A 219 -12.39 -11.52 18.16
CA PRO A 219 -13.80 -11.46 17.73
C PRO A 219 -14.61 -12.69 18.15
N ALA A 220 -13.96 -13.87 18.24
CA ALA A 220 -14.58 -15.13 18.66
C ALA A 220 -15.12 -15.13 20.11
N ALA A 221 -14.73 -14.15 20.94
CA ALA A 221 -15.28 -13.97 22.29
C ALA A 221 -16.52 -13.06 22.33
N GLY A 222 -16.87 -12.42 21.20
CA GLY A 222 -18.01 -11.51 21.08
C GLY A 222 -19.29 -12.21 20.65
N ASP A 223 -20.25 -11.40 20.21
CA ASP A 223 -21.62 -11.79 19.85
C ASP A 223 -21.93 -11.60 18.35
N ALA A 224 -20.89 -11.54 17.51
CA ALA A 224 -21.05 -11.42 16.07
C ALA A 224 -21.78 -12.65 15.45
N PRO A 225 -22.52 -12.48 14.35
CA PRO A 225 -23.31 -13.58 13.75
C PRO A 225 -22.47 -14.78 13.32
N LEU A 226 -21.35 -14.53 12.65
CA LEU A 226 -20.39 -15.55 12.25
C LEU A 226 -18.99 -14.94 12.21
N VAL A 227 -18.05 -15.59 12.89
CA VAL A 227 -16.63 -15.26 12.92
C VAL A 227 -15.85 -16.44 12.36
N LEU A 228 -15.04 -16.20 11.34
CA LEU A 228 -14.08 -17.15 10.78
C LEU A 228 -12.67 -16.71 11.19
N THR A 229 -12.14 -17.32 12.23
CA THR A 229 -10.79 -17.04 12.74
C THR A 229 -9.73 -17.82 11.96
N LEU A 230 -8.75 -17.12 11.39
CA LEU A 230 -7.65 -17.64 10.61
C LEU A 230 -6.34 -17.58 11.40
N ASN A 231 -5.63 -18.70 11.50
CA ASN A 231 -4.30 -18.75 12.11
C ASN A 231 -3.49 -19.93 11.55
N GLY A 232 -2.22 -20.08 11.93
CA GLY A 232 -1.38 -21.15 11.41
C GLY A 232 0.06 -21.16 11.93
N PHE A 233 0.80 -22.20 11.57
CA PHE A 233 2.17 -22.42 12.05
C PHE A 233 3.23 -21.56 11.38
N SER A 234 2.91 -20.92 10.26
CA SER A 234 3.89 -20.14 9.49
C SER A 234 4.57 -19.06 10.32
N LYS A 235 3.79 -18.32 11.13
CA LYS A 235 4.33 -17.31 12.05
C LYS A 235 4.42 -17.86 13.47
N MET A 236 3.38 -18.55 13.96
CA MET A 236 3.34 -19.08 15.33
C MET A 236 4.58 -19.92 15.72
N LEU A 237 5.05 -20.78 14.81
CA LEU A 237 6.14 -21.73 15.08
C LEU A 237 7.36 -21.53 14.17
N ALA A 238 7.44 -20.43 13.41
CA ALA A 238 8.50 -20.25 12.41
C ALA A 238 8.61 -21.43 11.41
N LEU A 239 7.45 -21.99 11.03
CA LEU A 239 7.33 -23.13 10.10
C LEU A 239 6.54 -22.76 8.83
N PRO A 240 6.94 -21.74 8.05
CA PRO A 240 6.23 -21.35 6.83
C PRO A 240 6.19 -22.48 5.78
N GLY A 241 7.22 -23.32 5.72
CA GLY A 241 7.32 -24.45 4.80
C GLY A 241 6.36 -25.61 5.10
N MET A 242 5.84 -25.72 6.32
CA MET A 242 4.85 -26.77 6.66
C MET A 242 3.49 -26.52 6.01
N LYS A 243 3.23 -25.28 5.56
CA LYS A 243 1.99 -24.88 4.90
C LYS A 243 0.74 -25.39 5.62
N LEU A 244 0.70 -25.22 6.94
CA LEU A 244 -0.47 -25.53 7.76
C LEU A 244 -1.05 -24.26 8.37
N GLY A 245 -2.35 -24.07 8.13
CA GLY A 245 -3.21 -23.13 8.81
C GLY A 245 -4.51 -23.80 9.22
N TRP A 246 -5.42 -23.01 9.78
CA TRP A 246 -6.77 -23.44 10.08
C TRP A 246 -7.76 -22.28 10.00
N MET A 247 -9.03 -22.64 9.92
CA MET A 247 -10.19 -21.78 10.10
C MET A 247 -10.96 -22.29 11.31
N ALA A 248 -11.29 -21.41 12.25
CA ALA A 248 -12.17 -21.74 13.38
C ALA A 248 -13.44 -20.89 13.29
N ALA A 249 -14.60 -21.54 13.29
CA ALA A 249 -15.90 -20.89 13.18
C ALA A 249 -16.55 -20.69 14.56
N SER A 250 -16.97 -19.46 14.87
CA SER A 250 -17.68 -19.10 16.10
C SER A 250 -18.79 -18.09 15.82
N GLY A 251 -19.65 -17.82 16.80
CA GLY A 251 -20.84 -16.97 16.65
C GLY A 251 -22.14 -17.76 16.86
N ASP A 252 -23.18 -17.41 16.10
CA ASP A 252 -24.47 -18.09 16.16
C ASP A 252 -24.34 -19.56 15.75
N ALA A 253 -24.91 -20.47 16.56
CA ALA A 253 -24.72 -21.91 16.38
C ALA A 253 -25.30 -22.43 15.05
N ALA A 254 -26.39 -21.85 14.56
CA ALA A 254 -26.99 -22.26 13.29
C ALA A 254 -26.10 -21.82 12.12
N ARG A 255 -25.62 -20.57 12.14
CA ARG A 255 -24.68 -20.05 11.14
C ARG A 255 -23.36 -20.79 11.11
N VAL A 256 -22.81 -21.11 12.29
CA VAL A 256 -21.60 -21.94 12.40
C VAL A 256 -21.82 -23.32 11.79
N GLY A 257 -22.95 -23.98 12.09
CA GLY A 257 -23.28 -25.29 11.52
C GLY A 257 -23.49 -25.27 10.01
N GLU A 258 -24.04 -24.19 9.46
CA GLU A 258 -24.14 -24.00 8.00
C GLU A 258 -22.77 -23.77 7.36
N ALA A 259 -21.98 -22.86 7.92
CA ALA A 259 -20.64 -22.54 7.45
C ALA A 259 -19.74 -23.78 7.45
N MET A 260 -19.73 -24.57 8.52
CA MET A 260 -18.88 -25.76 8.61
C MET A 260 -19.27 -26.83 7.59
N ARG A 261 -20.56 -27.05 7.31
CA ARG A 261 -21.01 -27.99 6.25
C ARG A 261 -20.58 -27.54 4.86
N ALA A 262 -20.67 -26.24 4.57
CA ALA A 262 -20.22 -25.70 3.29
C ALA A 262 -18.69 -25.79 3.15
N LEU A 263 -17.95 -25.46 4.20
CA LEU A 263 -16.49 -25.57 4.24
C LEU A 263 -16.01 -27.01 4.12
N GLU A 264 -16.70 -27.96 4.73
CA GLU A 264 -16.45 -29.40 4.58
C GLU A 264 -16.53 -29.81 3.11
N LEU A 265 -17.62 -29.44 2.41
CA LEU A 265 -17.80 -29.74 0.98
C LEU A 265 -16.72 -29.08 0.10
N ILE A 266 -16.40 -27.81 0.37
CA ILE A 266 -15.35 -27.08 -0.35
C ILE A 266 -14.00 -27.76 -0.16
N SER A 267 -13.68 -28.21 1.06
CA SER A 267 -12.41 -28.86 1.35
C SER A 267 -12.34 -30.28 0.80
N ASP A 268 -13.42 -31.06 0.90
CA ASP A 268 -13.53 -32.42 0.37
C ASP A 268 -13.29 -32.48 -1.15
N THR A 269 -13.64 -31.39 -1.86
CA THR A 269 -13.37 -31.27 -3.30
C THR A 269 -11.88 -31.38 -3.65
N PHE A 270 -10.97 -31.03 -2.73
CA PHE A 270 -9.53 -30.98 -2.98
C PHE A 270 -8.68 -31.82 -2.01
N LEU A 271 -9.19 -32.11 -0.81
CA LEU A 271 -8.48 -32.76 0.31
C LEU A 271 -7.02 -32.28 0.46
N PRO A 272 -6.78 -30.96 0.59
CA PRO A 272 -5.51 -30.39 0.16
C PRO A 272 -4.41 -30.39 1.24
N VAL A 273 -4.74 -30.75 2.49
CA VAL A 273 -3.79 -30.69 3.61
C VAL A 273 -3.03 -32.00 3.73
N ASN A 274 -1.71 -31.93 3.75
CA ASN A 274 -0.84 -33.10 3.85
C ASN A 274 -1.06 -33.90 5.16
N GLU A 275 -1.30 -35.21 5.03
CA GLU A 275 -1.62 -36.13 6.14
C GLU A 275 -0.53 -36.17 7.24
N ILE A 276 0.75 -36.09 6.87
CA ILE A 276 1.88 -36.08 7.82
C ILE A 276 1.85 -34.80 8.65
N VAL A 277 1.64 -33.64 8.01
CA VAL A 277 1.58 -32.36 8.70
C VAL A 277 0.35 -32.30 9.61
N GLN A 278 -0.79 -32.86 9.19
CA GLN A 278 -1.96 -32.99 10.05
C GLN A 278 -1.67 -33.87 11.28
N ALA A 279 -0.97 -34.99 11.11
CA ALA A 279 -0.58 -35.85 12.23
C ALA A 279 0.39 -35.15 13.21
N ALA A 280 1.18 -34.17 12.73
CA ALA A 280 2.13 -33.42 13.54
C ALA A 280 1.50 -32.32 14.42
N VAL A 281 0.27 -31.89 14.15
CA VAL A 281 -0.34 -30.69 14.78
C VAL A 281 -0.33 -30.75 16.30
N ALA A 282 -0.79 -31.85 16.88
CA ALA A 282 -0.87 -31.99 18.33
C ALA A 282 0.52 -31.92 18.98
N ALA A 283 1.49 -32.64 18.42
CA ALA A 283 2.87 -32.66 18.90
C ALA A 283 3.56 -31.30 18.73
N LEU A 284 3.35 -30.60 17.61
CA LEU A 284 3.90 -29.26 17.36
C LEU A 284 3.34 -28.23 18.34
N LEU A 285 2.04 -28.25 18.62
CA LEU A 285 1.41 -27.34 19.59
C LEU A 285 1.85 -27.61 21.03
N ASP A 286 1.98 -28.88 21.40
CA ASP A 286 2.32 -29.33 22.75
C ASP A 286 3.82 -29.17 23.04
N ARG A 287 4.67 -29.80 22.23
CA ARG A 287 6.13 -29.85 22.43
C ARG A 287 6.80 -28.56 21.96
N GLY A 288 6.16 -27.78 21.09
CA GLY A 288 6.65 -26.47 20.62
C GLY A 288 6.37 -25.29 21.55
N ARG A 289 5.73 -25.50 22.72
CA ARG A 289 5.38 -24.41 23.65
C ARG A 289 6.57 -23.56 24.08
N ASP A 290 7.67 -24.20 24.49
CA ASP A 290 8.85 -23.50 25.00
C ASP A 290 9.52 -22.66 23.92
N PHE A 291 9.58 -23.21 22.69
CA PHE A 291 10.03 -22.46 21.52
C PHE A 291 9.12 -21.26 21.23
N ARG A 292 7.79 -21.43 21.25
CA ARG A 292 6.86 -20.32 21.00
C ARG A 292 7.05 -19.19 22.02
N GLN A 293 7.27 -19.52 23.29
CA GLN A 293 7.53 -18.53 24.35
C GLN A 293 8.90 -17.86 24.22
N SER A 294 9.96 -18.60 23.89
CA SER A 294 11.28 -18.01 23.64
C SER A 294 11.27 -17.13 22.40
N TYR A 295 10.58 -17.56 21.35
CA TYR A 295 10.41 -16.81 20.12
C TYR A 295 9.66 -15.49 20.34
N ALA A 296 8.54 -15.49 21.08
CA ALA A 296 7.84 -14.24 21.43
C ALA A 296 8.73 -13.28 22.25
N ARG A 297 9.59 -13.80 23.13
CA ARG A 297 10.58 -12.99 23.87
C ARG A 297 11.64 -12.39 22.93
N GLU A 298 12.12 -13.16 21.98
CA GLU A 298 13.09 -12.72 20.96
C GLU A 298 12.51 -11.58 20.10
N ILE A 299 11.27 -11.71 19.63
CA ILE A 299 10.59 -10.63 18.87
C ILE A 299 10.48 -9.36 19.70
N ARG A 300 10.09 -9.45 20.98
CA ARG A 300 10.08 -8.28 21.88
C ARG A 300 11.46 -7.65 22.07
N ALA A 301 12.52 -8.46 22.14
CA ALA A 301 13.89 -7.96 22.25
C ALA A 301 14.30 -7.21 20.98
N ARG A 302 14.04 -7.78 19.79
CA ARG A 302 14.31 -7.13 18.50
C ARG A 302 13.54 -5.81 18.35
N TYR A 303 12.28 -5.79 18.75
CA TYR A 303 11.47 -4.58 18.78
C TYR A 303 12.08 -3.50 19.69
N ARG A 304 12.50 -3.84 20.91
CA ARG A 304 13.15 -2.87 21.81
C ARG A 304 14.41 -2.28 21.20
N THR A 305 15.22 -3.10 20.52
CA THR A 305 16.40 -2.64 19.80
C THR A 305 16.03 -1.70 18.66
N ALA A 306 15.08 -2.07 17.80
CA ALA A 306 14.62 -1.24 16.69
C ALA A 306 14.05 0.09 17.20
N ARG A 307 13.19 0.05 18.22
CA ARG A 307 12.64 1.23 18.88
C ARG A 307 13.75 2.14 19.41
N ALA A 308 14.74 1.61 20.12
CA ALA A 308 15.84 2.40 20.67
C ALA A 308 16.69 3.07 19.58
N LEU A 309 16.89 2.41 18.43
CA LEU A 309 17.65 2.94 17.29
C LEU A 309 16.89 3.99 16.48
N LEU A 310 15.56 3.85 16.39
CA LEU A 310 14.71 4.67 15.52
C LEU A 310 14.03 5.83 16.25
N SER A 311 13.87 5.73 17.57
CA SER A 311 13.25 6.79 18.38
C SER A 311 14.08 8.06 18.37
N GLY A 312 13.41 9.21 18.26
CA GLY A 312 14.06 10.52 18.30
C GLY A 312 14.66 10.98 16.96
N SER A 313 14.49 10.21 15.88
CA SER A 313 14.86 10.68 14.54
C SER A 313 14.08 11.95 14.15
N PRO A 314 14.74 12.99 13.63
CA PRO A 314 14.05 14.14 13.05
C PRO A 314 13.41 13.81 11.69
N ALA A 315 13.95 12.83 10.96
CA ALA A 315 13.55 12.50 9.59
C ALA A 315 12.34 11.57 9.48
N PHE A 316 11.99 10.87 10.56
CA PHE A 316 10.85 9.95 10.56
C PHE A 316 10.27 9.75 11.96
N GLY A 317 9.00 9.38 12.00
CA GLY A 317 8.28 8.93 13.18
C GLY A 317 7.70 7.54 12.97
N PHE A 318 7.07 7.00 14.01
CA PHE A 318 6.23 5.81 13.90
C PHE A 318 5.25 5.77 15.07
N VAL A 319 4.12 5.12 14.84
CA VAL A 319 3.19 4.73 15.91
C VAL A 319 3.74 3.48 16.59
N GLU A 320 3.76 3.47 17.92
CA GLU A 320 4.24 2.32 18.70
C GLU A 320 3.35 1.08 18.45
N PRO A 321 3.89 -0.01 17.87
CA PRO A 321 3.11 -1.22 17.62
C PRO A 321 2.80 -1.96 18.92
N GLN A 322 1.64 -2.61 18.96
CA GLN A 322 1.17 -3.41 20.09
C GLN A 322 1.46 -4.91 19.90
N GLY A 323 1.67 -5.37 18.66
CA GLY A 323 2.00 -6.75 18.33
C GLY A 323 2.54 -6.93 16.91
N GLY A 324 2.87 -8.16 16.55
CA GLY A 324 3.38 -8.52 15.22
C GLY A 324 4.86 -8.24 15.02
N PHE A 325 5.31 -8.24 13.76
CA PHE A 325 6.73 -8.19 13.37
C PHE A 325 7.15 -6.90 12.68
N TYR A 326 6.21 -6.00 12.40
CA TYR A 326 6.41 -4.87 11.52
C TYR A 326 6.42 -3.55 12.31
N LEU A 327 7.19 -2.60 11.81
CA LEU A 327 7.21 -1.21 12.26
C LEU A 327 6.96 -0.33 11.04
N THR A 328 5.85 0.40 11.02
CA THR A 328 5.52 1.33 9.94
C THR A 328 6.14 2.68 10.25
N LEU A 329 7.06 3.13 9.40
CA LEU A 329 7.73 4.42 9.55
C LEU A 329 7.01 5.49 8.73
N GLU A 330 6.60 6.57 9.39
CA GLU A 330 6.16 7.79 8.77
C GLU A 330 7.41 8.61 8.42
N LEU A 331 7.70 8.77 7.13
CA LEU A 331 8.74 9.69 6.69
C LEU A 331 8.23 11.11 6.92
N ARG A 332 8.92 11.86 7.79
CA ARG A 332 8.69 13.30 7.93
C ARG A 332 9.36 13.94 6.73
N ALA A 333 8.62 13.98 5.63
CA ALA A 333 9.03 14.83 4.54
C ALA A 333 8.97 16.28 5.02
N ASP A 334 9.94 17.10 4.59
CA ASP A 334 9.80 18.55 4.53
C ASP A 334 8.76 18.92 3.45
N THR A 335 7.55 18.34 3.51
CA THR A 335 6.50 18.42 2.49
C THR A 335 5.90 19.82 2.34
N PHE A 336 6.43 20.81 3.07
CA PHE A 336 6.07 22.23 2.95
C PHE A 336 7.20 23.15 2.45
N LEU A 337 8.38 22.62 2.08
CA LEU A 337 9.36 23.44 1.34
C LEU A 337 9.11 23.26 -0.16
N PRO A 338 8.70 24.29 -0.92
CA PRO A 338 8.46 24.21 -2.37
C PRO A 338 9.72 23.88 -3.20
N VAL A 339 10.84 23.61 -2.54
CA VAL A 339 12.14 23.29 -3.12
C VAL A 339 12.71 22.12 -2.32
N ASN A 340 13.01 20.99 -2.97
CA ASN A 340 13.55 19.82 -2.27
C ASN A 340 14.95 20.08 -1.70
N GLU A 341 15.35 19.29 -0.69
CA GLU A 341 16.62 19.44 0.04
C GLU A 341 17.86 19.40 -0.88
N ILE A 342 17.83 18.59 -1.95
CA ILE A 342 18.91 18.52 -2.94
C ILE A 342 19.09 19.87 -3.64
N VAL A 343 17.99 20.51 -4.07
CA VAL A 343 18.03 21.82 -4.68
C VAL A 343 18.46 22.87 -3.65
N GLN A 344 17.96 22.82 -2.42
CA GLN A 344 18.38 23.75 -1.35
C GLN A 344 19.88 23.67 -1.06
N ALA A 345 20.43 22.46 -1.00
CA ALA A 345 21.87 22.23 -0.82
C ALA A 345 22.69 22.69 -2.04
N ALA A 346 22.14 22.55 -3.25
CA ALA A 346 22.82 22.92 -4.49
C ALA A 346 22.75 24.43 -4.80
N VAL A 347 21.76 25.17 -4.30
CA VAL A 347 21.50 26.58 -4.65
C VAL A 347 22.73 27.46 -4.44
N ALA A 348 23.44 27.34 -3.31
CA ALA A 348 24.63 28.14 -3.04
C ALA A 348 25.72 27.91 -4.11
N ALA A 349 25.99 26.64 -4.46
CA ALA A 349 26.97 26.28 -5.47
C ALA A 349 26.53 26.70 -6.89
N LEU A 350 25.24 26.59 -7.22
CA LEU A 350 24.68 27.02 -8.50
C LEU A 350 24.73 28.54 -8.67
N LEU A 351 24.46 29.31 -7.60
CA LEU A 351 24.55 30.77 -7.62
C LEU A 351 25.99 31.26 -7.78
N ASP A 352 26.94 30.66 -7.06
CA ASP A 352 28.36 31.00 -7.17
C ASP A 352 28.90 30.70 -8.57
N ARG A 353 28.69 29.47 -9.06
CA ARG A 353 29.21 29.01 -10.36
C ARG A 353 28.45 29.61 -11.55
N GLY A 354 27.22 30.07 -11.33
CA GLY A 354 26.35 30.65 -12.37
C GLY A 354 26.62 32.12 -12.67
N THR A 355 27.57 32.78 -12.00
CA THR A 355 27.83 34.22 -12.17
C THR A 355 28.25 34.56 -13.60
N ASP A 356 29.19 33.81 -14.17
CA ASP A 356 29.67 34.05 -15.53
C ASP A 356 28.56 33.82 -16.58
N PHE A 357 27.77 32.76 -16.39
CA PHE A 357 26.61 32.48 -17.23
C PHE A 357 25.58 33.62 -17.17
N ARG A 358 25.22 34.10 -15.97
CA ARG A 358 24.27 35.22 -15.79
C ARG A 358 24.77 36.49 -16.48
N GLN A 359 26.05 36.81 -16.35
CA GLN A 359 26.64 37.97 -17.02
C GLN A 359 26.64 37.80 -18.55
N SER A 360 26.98 36.61 -19.04
CA SER A 360 26.94 36.30 -20.48
C SER A 360 25.52 36.41 -21.04
N PHE A 361 24.57 35.76 -20.40
CA PHE A 361 23.15 35.78 -20.78
C PHE A 361 22.59 37.21 -20.73
N ALA A 362 22.89 38.00 -19.69
CA ALA A 362 22.46 39.39 -19.61
C ALA A 362 23.03 40.26 -20.75
N ARG A 363 24.30 40.05 -21.15
CA ARG A 363 24.89 40.75 -22.30
C ARG A 363 24.17 40.41 -23.60
N GLU A 364 23.85 39.14 -23.80
CA GLU A 364 23.15 38.65 -24.98
C GLU A 364 21.72 39.19 -25.06
N ILE A 365 20.95 39.12 -23.97
CA ILE A 365 19.59 39.69 -23.91
C ILE A 365 19.61 41.20 -24.18
N ARG A 366 20.60 41.95 -23.65
CA ARG A 366 20.76 43.38 -23.97
C ARG A 366 21.09 43.63 -25.43
N ALA A 367 21.87 42.76 -26.07
CA ALA A 367 22.17 42.87 -27.50
C ALA A 367 20.90 42.64 -28.35
N ARG A 368 20.14 41.58 -28.05
CA ARG A 368 18.85 41.28 -28.70
C ARG A 368 17.85 42.43 -28.50
N TYR A 369 17.80 43.02 -27.30
CA TYR A 369 17.00 44.22 -27.02
C TYR A 369 17.38 45.42 -27.92
N ARG A 370 18.68 45.71 -28.06
CA ARG A 370 19.14 46.84 -28.90
C ARG A 370 18.72 46.65 -30.36
N THR A 371 18.82 45.42 -30.88
CA THR A 371 18.35 45.08 -32.22
C THR A 371 16.85 45.30 -32.35
N ALA A 372 16.06 44.77 -31.41
CA ALA A 372 14.62 44.97 -31.36
C ALA A 372 14.23 46.45 -31.35
N ARG A 373 14.85 47.23 -30.46
CA ARG A 373 14.63 48.67 -30.34
C ARG A 373 14.96 49.39 -31.64
N ALA A 374 16.11 49.09 -32.27
CA ALA A 374 16.52 49.70 -33.52
C ALA A 374 15.53 49.42 -34.66
N LEU A 375 14.96 48.22 -34.70
CA LEU A 375 14.01 47.82 -35.75
C LEU A 375 12.60 48.36 -35.53
N LEU A 376 12.13 48.43 -34.28
CA LEU A 376 10.72 48.76 -33.98
C LEU A 376 10.50 50.22 -33.57
N SER A 377 11.54 50.94 -33.15
CA SER A 377 11.38 52.35 -32.76
C SER A 377 11.09 53.26 -33.96
N GLY A 378 10.32 54.32 -33.71
CA GLY A 378 10.05 55.37 -34.70
C GLY A 378 9.11 54.97 -35.84
N SER A 379 8.28 53.95 -35.65
CA SER A 379 7.22 53.63 -36.62
C SER A 379 6.09 54.67 -36.55
N PRO A 380 5.51 55.09 -37.69
CA PRO A 380 4.30 55.89 -37.69
C PRO A 380 3.07 55.07 -37.28
N ALA A 381 3.07 53.75 -37.49
CA ALA A 381 1.92 52.87 -37.28
C ALA A 381 1.73 52.41 -35.82
N PHE A 382 2.78 52.50 -35.00
CA PHE A 382 2.71 52.10 -33.59
C PHE A 382 3.77 52.81 -32.74
N GLY A 383 3.48 52.98 -31.45
CA GLY A 383 4.43 53.36 -30.41
C GLY A 383 5.22 52.15 -29.92
N PHE A 384 6.50 52.34 -29.62
CA PHE A 384 7.34 51.35 -28.95
C PHE A 384 7.42 51.69 -27.46
N VAL A 385 6.91 50.81 -26.59
CA VAL A 385 6.98 51.00 -25.15
C VAL A 385 8.31 50.44 -24.64
N GLU A 386 9.17 51.32 -24.10
CA GLU A 386 10.49 50.94 -23.59
C GLU A 386 10.36 50.07 -22.32
N PRO A 387 10.74 48.78 -22.35
CA PRO A 387 10.73 47.94 -21.16
C PRO A 387 11.85 48.34 -20.18
N GLN A 388 11.56 48.22 -18.89
CA GLN A 388 12.56 48.39 -17.83
C GLN A 388 13.24 47.06 -17.45
N GLY A 389 12.72 45.93 -17.92
CA GLY A 389 13.25 44.58 -17.66
C GLY A 389 12.40 43.48 -18.32
N GLY A 390 12.79 42.23 -18.09
CA GLY A 390 12.08 41.06 -18.66
C GLY A 390 12.47 40.73 -20.09
N PHE A 391 11.62 39.93 -20.75
CA PHE A 391 11.88 39.35 -22.08
C PHE A 391 10.86 39.76 -23.14
N TYR A 392 9.91 40.63 -22.77
CA TYR A 392 8.79 41.04 -23.60
C TYR A 392 8.88 42.54 -23.92
N LEU A 393 8.36 42.89 -25.10
CA LEU A 393 8.16 44.22 -25.61
C LEU A 393 6.67 44.42 -25.82
N THR A 394 6.25 45.68 -25.76
CA THR A 394 4.88 46.06 -26.07
C THR A 394 4.87 47.13 -27.14
N LEU A 395 4.02 46.95 -28.16
CA LEU A 395 3.76 47.94 -29.21
C LEU A 395 2.35 48.49 -29.03
N GLU A 396 2.21 49.81 -29.07
CA GLU A 396 0.93 50.53 -28.99
C GLU A 396 0.49 50.90 -30.41
N LEU A 397 -0.47 50.17 -30.96
CA LEU A 397 -0.97 50.33 -32.31
C LEU A 397 -1.73 51.66 -32.48
N ARG A 398 -1.56 52.29 -33.65
CA ARG A 398 -2.29 53.52 -34.01
C ARG A 398 -3.28 53.22 -35.13
N GLY A 399 -4.57 53.32 -34.82
CA GLY A 399 -5.64 53.17 -35.81
C GLY A 399 -5.87 51.72 -36.30
N MET A 400 -5.35 50.72 -35.58
CA MET A 400 -5.56 49.30 -35.87
C MET A 400 -5.93 48.54 -34.60
N ALA A 401 -6.95 47.68 -34.66
CA ALA A 401 -7.33 46.82 -33.54
C ALA A 401 -6.32 45.68 -33.35
N GLU A 402 -5.96 45.38 -32.10
CA GLU A 402 -4.94 44.38 -31.74
C GLU A 402 -5.17 42.99 -32.35
N GLN A 403 -6.43 42.54 -32.37
CA GLN A 403 -6.80 41.20 -32.87
C GLN A 403 -6.57 41.11 -34.38
N ALA A 404 -6.97 42.14 -35.13
CA ALA A 404 -6.78 42.20 -36.58
C ALA A 404 -5.29 42.29 -36.94
N ALA A 405 -4.51 43.04 -36.15
CA ALA A 405 -3.07 43.14 -36.31
C ALA A 405 -2.37 41.79 -36.06
N ALA A 406 -2.71 41.11 -34.97
CA ALA A 406 -2.16 39.79 -34.63
C ALA A 406 -2.47 38.75 -35.72
N GLU A 407 -3.71 38.71 -36.23
CA GLU A 407 -4.10 37.81 -37.32
C GLU A 407 -3.37 38.13 -38.64
N ALA A 408 -3.18 39.41 -38.96
CA ALA A 408 -2.46 39.84 -40.14
C ALA A 408 -0.99 39.41 -40.11
N LEU A 409 -0.35 39.47 -38.94
CA LEU A 409 1.02 39.01 -38.70
C LEU A 409 1.12 37.49 -38.71
N LEU A 410 0.13 36.78 -38.15
CA LEU A 410 0.09 35.33 -38.15
C LEU A 410 0.01 34.76 -39.57
N ARG A 411 -0.71 35.43 -40.49
CA ARG A 411 -0.72 35.06 -41.92
C ARG A 411 0.63 35.25 -42.61
N GLU A 412 1.53 36.05 -42.03
CA GLU A 412 2.93 36.13 -42.43
C GLU A 412 3.83 35.15 -41.63
N GLY A 413 3.27 34.28 -40.80
CA GLY A 413 4.04 33.35 -39.97
C GLY A 413 4.70 34.01 -38.76
N ILE A 414 4.21 35.17 -38.32
CA ILE A 414 4.70 35.89 -37.14
C ILE A 414 3.63 35.83 -36.06
N LEU A 415 3.86 35.04 -35.00
CA LEU A 415 2.96 34.97 -33.85
C LEU A 415 3.29 36.08 -32.85
N VAL A 416 2.28 36.88 -32.53
CA VAL A 416 2.29 37.87 -31.45
C VAL A 416 1.01 37.72 -30.63
N HIS A 417 1.01 38.22 -29.41
CA HIS A 417 -0.20 38.23 -28.58
C HIS A 417 -0.86 39.61 -28.61
N PRO A 418 -2.19 39.69 -28.74
CA PRO A 418 -2.94 40.89 -28.38
C PRO A 418 -2.66 41.31 -26.93
N GLY A 419 -2.73 42.61 -26.65
CA GLY A 419 -2.57 43.18 -25.32
C GLY A 419 -3.59 42.66 -24.33
N SER A 420 -4.83 42.40 -24.78
CA SER A 420 -5.90 41.83 -23.95
C SER A 420 -5.57 40.47 -23.30
N PHE A 421 -4.62 39.69 -23.83
CA PHE A 421 -4.14 38.46 -23.17
C PHE A 421 -3.40 38.74 -21.85
N TYR A 422 -2.92 39.96 -21.67
CA TYR A 422 -2.15 40.42 -20.53
C TYR A 422 -2.86 41.56 -19.78
N ASP A 423 -4.16 41.72 -20.00
CA ASP A 423 -4.96 42.83 -19.46
C ASP A 423 -4.41 44.22 -19.83
N ILE A 424 -3.73 44.32 -20.99
CA ILE A 424 -3.28 45.59 -21.58
C ILE A 424 -4.38 46.10 -22.53
N GLY A 425 -4.46 47.43 -22.72
CA GLY A 425 -5.47 48.08 -23.56
C GLY A 425 -5.61 47.48 -24.98
N PRO A 426 -6.80 47.64 -25.62
CA PRO A 426 -7.23 46.89 -26.82
C PRO A 426 -6.49 47.26 -28.13
N ASP A 427 -5.41 48.00 -28.00
CA ASP A 427 -4.57 48.55 -29.04
C ASP A 427 -3.10 48.15 -28.87
N HIS A 428 -2.81 47.09 -28.10
CA HIS A 428 -1.44 46.67 -27.85
C HIS A 428 -1.09 45.31 -28.48
N LEU A 429 0.18 45.13 -28.84
CA LEU A 429 0.75 43.83 -29.18
C LEU A 429 1.92 43.53 -28.24
N VAL A 430 1.95 42.31 -27.71
CA VAL A 430 3.03 41.79 -26.86
C VAL A 430 3.84 40.77 -27.65
N LEU A 431 5.16 40.95 -27.64
CA LEU A 431 6.12 40.10 -28.33
C LEU A 431 7.38 39.91 -27.50
N ALA A 432 7.99 38.73 -27.56
CA ALA A 432 9.26 38.48 -26.88
C ALA A 432 10.45 38.87 -27.76
N PHE A 433 11.57 39.27 -27.17
CA PHE A 433 12.81 39.67 -27.87
C PHE A 433 14.00 38.73 -27.63
N VAL A 434 13.71 37.51 -27.17
CA VAL A 434 14.72 36.52 -26.77
C VAL A 434 14.95 35.44 -27.81
N GLN A 435 14.50 35.63 -29.05
CA GLN A 435 14.77 34.69 -30.15
C GLN A 435 16.21 34.84 -30.65
N GLU A 436 16.68 33.87 -31.44
CA GLU A 436 17.97 33.95 -32.11
C GLU A 436 18.09 35.23 -32.95
N PRO A 437 19.25 35.93 -32.94
CA PRO A 437 19.36 37.29 -33.48
C PRO A 437 18.92 37.43 -34.95
N GLU A 438 19.23 36.44 -35.78
CA GLU A 438 18.89 36.45 -37.21
C GLU A 438 17.38 36.32 -37.43
N LEU A 439 16.75 35.36 -36.75
CA LEU A 439 15.30 35.14 -36.78
C LEU A 439 14.55 36.36 -36.22
N GLN A 440 15.07 36.93 -35.13
CA GLN A 440 14.51 38.14 -34.52
C GLN A 440 14.53 39.31 -35.52
N ALA A 441 15.69 39.57 -36.13
CA ALA A 441 15.85 40.70 -37.04
C ALA A 441 14.93 40.57 -38.27
N GLU A 442 14.85 39.36 -38.85
CA GLU A 442 13.96 39.09 -39.98
C GLU A 442 12.48 39.27 -39.60
N ALA A 443 12.05 38.64 -38.50
CA ALA A 443 10.66 38.69 -38.05
C ALA A 443 10.22 40.13 -37.73
N TYR A 444 11.07 40.91 -37.05
CA TYR A 444 10.72 42.27 -36.65
C TYR A 444 10.69 43.23 -37.83
N ALA A 445 11.59 43.07 -38.81
CA ALA A 445 11.55 43.85 -40.04
C ALA A 445 10.28 43.55 -40.86
N ARG A 446 9.85 42.29 -40.92
CA ARG A 446 8.61 41.88 -41.59
C ARG A 446 7.38 42.40 -40.86
N LEU A 447 7.34 42.24 -39.54
CA LEU A 447 6.28 42.77 -38.66
C LEU A 447 6.09 44.26 -38.88
N ARG A 448 7.19 45.04 -38.83
CA ARG A 448 7.13 46.49 -39.04
C ARG A 448 6.55 46.83 -40.40
N ARG A 449 7.06 46.21 -41.48
CA ARG A 449 6.54 46.44 -42.84
C ARG A 449 5.07 46.08 -42.97
N ARG A 450 4.59 45.06 -42.25
CA ARG A 450 3.19 44.63 -42.31
C ARG A 450 2.27 45.60 -41.59
N LEU A 451 2.66 46.10 -40.42
CA LEU A 451 1.86 47.06 -39.65
C LEU A 451 1.88 48.47 -40.24
N GLU A 452 2.92 48.84 -41.00
CA GLU A 452 3.02 50.12 -41.71
C GLU A 452 2.28 50.17 -43.06
N ARG A 453 1.77 49.03 -43.54
CA ARG A 453 0.96 48.90 -44.77
C ARG A 453 -0.52 48.90 -44.43
#